data_AF-A0A937GQ91-F1
#
_entry.id   AF-A0A937GQ91-F1
#
_cell.length_a   1.000
_cell.length_b   1.000
_cell.length_c   1.000
_cell.angle_alpha   90.00
_cell.angle_beta   90.00
_cell.angle_gamma   90.00
#
_symmetry.space_group_name_H-M   'P 1'
#
loop_
_entity.id
_entity.type
_entity.pdbx_description
1 polymer ?
#
loop_
_entity_poly.entity_id
_entity_poly.type
_entity_poly.pdbx_seq_one_letter_code
_entity_poly.pdbx_strand_id
1 'polypeptide(L)'
;MKKIFLFFFLFTININSQSKFPSDYFSNPLDSDLILNGTFGELRSSHFHSGIDFKTKFKEGLKVYSSADGYVSRISIKHEGFGKALYINHPNGYTTVYAHLKNFNKEIEDYIKALQYSKKSYQIEHYLKKNELKVFKNQVIGNSGNTGSSFGPHLHFEIRKTSNQKALNPKLFKFKIKDTRNPNINSVFVYKFDSLNNRSKPYEIKLKNINDSIIIADEISLDGRFAFGIAGFDRQDMAMNKNGIYKFSSFFNENKNLEFKFDSFFFEESIKIKTLIDYEFYVKTKKKIVKLFKDYGNNLSFYNSNSSGIIDIINPINEYKIEVSDFDGNKTVIIVPIKKGKSNYFFNFEDETFESNTEIKNNKDYNLSFKNSEIKISKNTFLQDIGLKLEVFEDSIKILNPYLPVFKNLMISLLNKNPKKGDYLAIKDFDGNESFASRALDNNNYHTVKTKSLGTYFIKNDSVSPEIRLHNFKNKDWITNKKIIRIKIFDEDSGIKKYDVKINDKWMLFEYEYKKNELFYIFDSYFENKTQNLIEVTVEDMSGNKSTKKYTFFKN
;
A
#
# COMPACT_ATOMS: atom_id res chain seq x y z
N MET A 1 68.41 30.70 -22.16
CA MET A 1 67.49 29.69 -21.59
C MET A 1 66.09 30.33 -21.46
N LYS A 2 65.21 30.11 -22.43
CA LYS A 2 63.80 30.59 -22.38
C LYS A 2 62.95 29.50 -21.73
N LYS A 3 62.41 29.77 -20.53
CA LYS A 3 61.46 28.87 -19.85
C LYS A 3 60.08 29.02 -20.51
N ILE A 4 59.61 27.94 -21.12
CA ILE A 4 58.24 27.80 -21.63
C ILE A 4 57.36 27.38 -20.45
N PHE A 5 56.40 28.23 -20.07
CA PHE A 5 55.35 27.90 -19.10
C PHE A 5 54.18 27.29 -19.87
N LEU A 6 53.97 25.98 -19.71
CA LEU A 6 52.83 25.26 -20.28
C LEU A 6 51.64 25.40 -19.31
N PHE A 7 50.66 26.21 -19.66
CA PHE A 7 49.42 26.38 -18.89
C PHE A 7 48.45 25.24 -19.23
N PHE A 8 48.30 24.27 -18.34
CA PHE A 8 47.31 23.19 -18.48
C PHE A 8 45.92 23.73 -18.11
N PHE A 9 45.08 23.98 -19.11
CA PHE A 9 43.66 24.27 -18.92
C PHE A 9 42.92 22.96 -18.58
N LEU A 10 42.62 22.74 -17.31
CA LEU A 10 41.70 21.69 -16.84
C LEU A 10 40.26 22.09 -17.17
N PHE A 11 39.75 21.61 -18.31
CA PHE A 11 38.33 21.66 -18.63
C PHE A 11 37.56 20.71 -17.70
N THR A 12 36.87 21.26 -16.71
CA THR A 12 35.88 20.52 -15.91
C THR A 12 34.62 20.33 -16.74
N ILE A 13 34.47 19.16 -17.36
CA ILE A 13 33.23 18.78 -18.03
C ILE A 13 32.20 18.46 -16.93
N ASN A 14 31.26 19.38 -16.71
CA ASN A 14 30.06 19.11 -15.93
C ASN A 14 29.18 18.13 -16.72
N ILE A 15 29.38 16.83 -16.52
CA ILE A 15 28.46 15.79 -17.01
C ILE A 15 27.19 15.88 -16.18
N ASN A 16 26.22 16.66 -16.66
CA ASN A 16 24.83 16.55 -16.22
C ASN A 16 24.26 15.20 -16.68
N SER A 17 24.50 14.16 -15.90
CA SER A 17 23.85 12.86 -16.08
C SER A 17 22.39 12.95 -15.62
N GLN A 18 21.55 13.64 -16.39
CA GLN A 18 20.13 13.33 -16.36
C GLN A 18 19.98 11.96 -17.01
N SER A 19 19.72 10.92 -16.22
CA SER A 19 19.42 9.58 -16.73
C SER A 19 18.18 9.69 -17.63
N LYS A 20 18.37 9.75 -18.95
CA LYS A 20 17.27 9.65 -19.91
C LYS A 20 16.66 8.26 -19.77
N PHE A 21 15.41 8.19 -19.32
CA PHE A 21 14.66 6.95 -19.31
C PHE A 21 14.46 6.46 -20.76
N PRO A 22 14.59 5.15 -21.02
CA PRO A 22 14.42 4.63 -22.38
C PRO A 22 12.95 4.76 -22.81
N SER A 23 12.71 5.46 -23.92
CA SER A 23 11.36 5.77 -24.39
C SER A 23 10.66 4.67 -25.17
N ASP A 24 11.42 3.84 -25.88
CA ASP A 24 10.87 2.89 -26.85
C ASP A 24 11.19 1.42 -26.48
N TYR A 25 11.79 1.23 -25.31
CA TYR A 25 12.18 -0.09 -24.83
C TYR A 25 10.97 -0.90 -24.37
N PHE A 26 10.07 -0.30 -23.60
CA PHE A 26 8.88 -0.96 -23.06
C PHE A 26 7.66 -0.76 -23.96
N SER A 27 7.01 -1.84 -24.37
CA SER A 27 5.70 -1.83 -25.02
C SER A 27 4.56 -1.84 -24.00
N ASN A 28 3.36 -1.50 -24.47
CA ASN A 28 2.15 -1.55 -23.67
C ASN A 28 1.91 -2.99 -23.16
N PRO A 29 1.55 -3.16 -21.88
CA PRO A 29 1.30 -4.50 -21.32
C PRO A 29 -0.11 -5.03 -21.66
N LEU A 30 -0.94 -4.23 -22.35
CA LEU A 30 -2.29 -4.57 -22.83
C LEU A 30 -2.41 -4.13 -24.30
N ASP A 31 -3.30 -4.81 -25.04
CA ASP A 31 -3.59 -4.55 -26.46
C ASP A 31 -4.61 -3.41 -26.69
N SER A 32 -5.13 -2.82 -25.62
CA SER A 32 -6.12 -1.74 -25.69
C SER A 32 -5.50 -0.39 -25.37
N ASP A 33 -6.22 0.69 -25.71
CA ASP A 33 -5.93 2.02 -25.21
C ASP A 33 -5.78 1.99 -23.68
N LEU A 34 -4.70 2.61 -23.20
CA LEU A 34 -4.36 2.63 -21.79
C LEU A 34 -5.15 3.73 -21.09
N ILE A 35 -6.04 3.32 -20.18
CA ILE A 35 -6.80 4.21 -19.30
C ILE A 35 -6.48 3.81 -17.87
N LEU A 36 -6.13 4.77 -16.99
CA LEU A 36 -5.76 4.45 -15.62
C LEU A 36 -6.94 4.44 -14.66
N ASN A 37 -6.88 3.52 -13.70
CA ASN A 37 -7.71 3.47 -12.50
C ASN A 37 -7.00 3.99 -11.24
N GLY A 38 -5.68 4.17 -11.33
CA GLY A 38 -4.83 4.67 -10.24
C GLY A 38 -3.45 5.04 -10.76
N THR A 39 -2.87 6.12 -10.23
CA THR A 39 -1.57 6.67 -10.68
C THR A 39 -0.44 6.30 -9.72
N PHE A 40 0.80 6.39 -10.20
CA PHE A 40 1.98 6.18 -9.37
C PHE A 40 2.09 7.28 -8.31
N GLY A 41 2.44 6.89 -7.08
CA GLY A 41 2.54 7.79 -5.93
C GLY A 41 1.19 8.22 -5.35
N GLU A 42 0.08 7.76 -5.92
CA GLU A 42 -1.26 8.03 -5.39
C GLU A 42 -1.36 7.63 -3.91
N LEU A 43 -1.98 8.51 -3.13
CA LEU A 43 -2.07 8.38 -1.69
C LEU A 43 -3.13 7.33 -1.31
N ARG A 44 -2.72 6.09 -1.01
CA ARG A 44 -3.62 5.07 -0.43
C ARG A 44 -3.74 5.26 1.08
N SER A 45 -4.55 4.45 1.76
CA SER A 45 -4.79 4.60 3.21
C SER A 45 -3.54 4.36 4.06
N SER A 46 -2.65 3.47 3.61
CA SER A 46 -1.48 3.01 4.38
C SER A 46 -0.14 3.15 3.67
N HIS A 47 -0.13 3.41 2.36
CA HIS A 47 1.07 3.38 1.52
C HIS A 47 0.92 4.26 0.27
N PHE A 48 2.02 4.61 -0.40
CA PHE A 48 2.01 5.12 -1.78
C PHE A 48 1.76 3.99 -2.77
N HIS A 49 0.96 4.26 -3.79
CA HIS A 49 0.75 3.35 -4.90
C HIS A 49 2.03 3.20 -5.74
N SER A 50 2.60 1.99 -5.83
CA SER A 50 3.92 1.72 -6.41
C SER A 50 3.94 1.49 -7.92
N GLY A 51 2.79 1.54 -8.55
CA GLY A 51 2.61 1.32 -9.99
C GLY A 51 1.53 2.20 -10.58
N ILE A 52 1.04 1.78 -11.74
CA ILE A 52 -0.16 2.31 -12.36
C ILE A 52 -1.16 1.17 -12.55
N ASP A 53 -2.43 1.47 -12.35
CA ASP A 53 -3.51 0.49 -12.52
C ASP A 53 -4.17 0.73 -13.88
N PHE A 54 -4.03 -0.19 -14.83
CA PHE A 54 -4.73 -0.11 -16.11
C PHE A 54 -6.14 -0.70 -16.00
N LYS A 55 -7.14 0.07 -16.47
CA LYS A 55 -8.52 -0.41 -16.54
C LYS A 55 -8.64 -1.56 -17.53
N THR A 56 -9.37 -2.59 -17.13
CA THR A 56 -9.73 -3.71 -18.00
C THR A 56 -11.22 -3.69 -18.37
N LYS A 57 -11.83 -2.49 -18.35
CA LYS A 57 -13.27 -2.25 -18.61
C LYS A 57 -14.18 -3.18 -17.78
N PHE A 58 -13.83 -3.35 -16.49
CA PHE A 58 -14.53 -4.21 -15.52
C PHE A 58 -14.56 -5.71 -15.89
N LYS A 59 -13.64 -6.17 -16.76
CA LYS A 59 -13.54 -7.57 -17.17
C LYS A 59 -12.20 -8.17 -16.77
N GLU A 60 -12.23 -9.43 -16.35
CA GLU A 60 -11.03 -10.27 -16.25
C GLU A 60 -10.76 -10.95 -17.59
N GLY A 61 -9.53 -11.42 -17.80
CA GLY A 61 -9.18 -12.26 -18.94
C GLY A 61 -8.61 -11.52 -20.15
N LEU A 62 -8.26 -10.23 -20.04
CA LEU A 62 -7.55 -9.55 -21.12
C LEU A 62 -6.11 -10.05 -21.19
N LYS A 63 -5.60 -10.29 -22.39
CA LYS A 63 -4.20 -10.72 -22.59
C LYS A 63 -3.26 -9.67 -22.00
N VAL A 64 -2.31 -10.14 -21.20
CA VAL A 64 -1.22 -9.33 -20.64
C VAL A 64 0.07 -9.73 -21.34
N TYR A 65 0.82 -8.73 -21.79
CA TYR A 65 2.01 -8.89 -22.59
C TYR A 65 3.26 -8.46 -21.81
N SER A 66 4.38 -9.16 -22.03
CA SER A 66 5.66 -8.67 -21.54
C SER A 66 6.03 -7.39 -22.30
N SER A 67 6.27 -6.31 -21.56
CA SER A 67 6.65 -5.01 -22.13
C SER A 67 8.03 -5.03 -22.81
N ALA A 68 8.90 -5.99 -22.50
CA ALA A 68 10.21 -6.11 -23.14
C ALA A 68 10.80 -7.52 -23.00
N ASP A 69 11.87 -7.78 -23.75
CA ASP A 69 12.65 -9.02 -23.61
C ASP A 69 13.26 -9.12 -22.22
N GLY A 70 13.31 -10.34 -21.69
CA GLY A 70 13.86 -10.59 -20.36
C GLY A 70 13.69 -12.04 -19.93
N TYR A 71 13.71 -12.23 -18.62
CA TYR A 71 13.38 -13.50 -18.00
C TYR A 71 12.53 -13.26 -16.75
N VAL A 72 11.64 -14.19 -16.45
CA VAL A 72 10.89 -14.18 -15.20
C VAL A 72 11.88 -14.35 -14.06
N SER A 73 12.03 -13.34 -13.21
CA SER A 73 12.96 -13.33 -12.09
C SER A 73 12.31 -13.72 -10.78
N ARG A 74 11.00 -13.50 -10.67
CA ARG A 74 10.21 -13.85 -9.48
C ARG A 74 8.76 -14.15 -9.84
N ILE A 75 8.24 -15.18 -9.21
CA ILE A 75 6.82 -15.56 -9.23
C ILE A 75 6.30 -15.44 -7.80
N SER A 76 5.23 -14.67 -7.62
CA SER A 76 4.55 -14.51 -6.33
C SER A 76 3.08 -14.88 -6.50
N ILE A 77 2.62 -15.90 -5.78
CA ILE A 77 1.20 -16.29 -5.70
C ILE A 77 0.81 -16.25 -4.23
N LYS A 78 -0.11 -15.35 -3.89
CA LYS A 78 -0.63 -15.16 -2.53
C LYS A 78 -2.14 -15.00 -2.57
N HIS A 79 -2.80 -15.21 -1.43
CA HIS A 79 -4.24 -14.90 -1.30
C HIS A 79 -4.50 -13.39 -1.27
N GLU A 80 -3.56 -12.63 -0.70
CA GLU A 80 -3.64 -11.18 -0.52
C GLU A 80 -2.53 -10.43 -1.29
N GLY A 81 -2.47 -9.11 -1.13
CA GLY A 81 -1.50 -8.25 -1.79
C GLY A 81 -1.66 -8.29 -3.31
N PHE A 82 -0.58 -8.53 -4.04
CA PHE A 82 -0.60 -8.60 -5.50
C PHE A 82 -1.26 -9.85 -6.09
N GLY A 83 -1.69 -10.82 -5.26
CA GLY A 83 -2.32 -12.04 -5.76
C GLY A 83 -1.35 -12.88 -6.57
N LYS A 84 -1.72 -13.19 -7.82
CA LYS A 84 -0.82 -13.79 -8.82
C LYS A 84 -0.04 -12.68 -9.51
N ALA A 85 1.28 -12.66 -9.32
CA ALA A 85 2.17 -11.65 -9.86
C ALA A 85 3.44 -12.22 -10.48
N LEU A 86 3.87 -11.60 -11.58
CA LEU A 86 5.07 -11.92 -12.32
C LEU A 86 6.04 -10.74 -12.31
N TYR A 87 7.31 -11.03 -12.05
CA TYR A 87 8.40 -10.06 -12.11
C TYR A 87 9.34 -10.48 -13.23
N ILE A 88 9.62 -9.57 -14.16
CA ILE A 88 10.48 -9.83 -15.31
C ILE A 88 11.67 -8.90 -15.24
N ASN A 89 12.88 -9.45 -15.12
CA ASN A 89 14.12 -8.68 -15.20
C ASN A 89 14.53 -8.51 -16.66
N HIS A 90 14.86 -7.29 -17.02
CA HIS A 90 15.27 -6.92 -18.37
C HIS A 90 16.78 -6.64 -18.45
N PRO A 91 17.42 -6.90 -19.61
CA PRO A 91 18.85 -6.62 -19.81
C PRO A 91 19.27 -5.17 -19.53
N ASN A 92 18.35 -4.21 -19.64
CA ASN A 92 18.62 -2.78 -19.41
C ASN A 92 18.62 -2.36 -17.93
N GLY A 93 18.53 -3.30 -16.98
CA GLY A 93 18.64 -3.02 -15.54
C GLY A 93 17.34 -2.59 -14.86
N TYR A 94 16.21 -2.78 -15.53
CA TYR A 94 14.88 -2.57 -14.97
C TYR A 94 14.10 -3.88 -14.82
N THR A 95 13.15 -3.88 -13.91
CA THR A 95 12.21 -4.99 -13.67
C THR A 95 10.79 -4.48 -13.92
N THR A 96 10.02 -5.19 -14.75
CA THR A 96 8.57 -4.97 -14.85
C THR A 96 7.82 -5.92 -13.93
N VAL A 97 6.73 -5.44 -13.33
CA VAL A 97 5.87 -6.24 -12.46
C VAL A 97 4.44 -6.20 -12.99
N TYR A 98 3.80 -7.36 -13.05
CA TYR A 98 2.43 -7.55 -13.51
C TYR A 98 1.67 -8.26 -12.39
N ALA A 99 0.68 -7.59 -11.79
CA ALA A 99 -0.02 -8.08 -10.61
C ALA A 99 -1.53 -8.21 -10.84
N HIS A 100 -2.20 -8.87 -9.89
CA HIS A 100 -3.62 -9.20 -9.92
C HIS A 100 -4.03 -10.09 -11.11
N LEU A 101 -3.09 -10.87 -11.66
CA LEU A 101 -3.34 -11.73 -12.82
C LEU A 101 -4.36 -12.82 -12.48
N LYS A 102 -5.14 -13.25 -13.47
CA LYS A 102 -6.08 -14.37 -13.34
C LYS A 102 -5.35 -15.71 -13.45
N ASN A 103 -4.50 -15.81 -14.45
CA ASN A 103 -3.66 -16.96 -14.78
C ASN A 103 -2.46 -16.51 -15.63
N PHE A 104 -1.53 -17.43 -15.83
CA PHE A 104 -0.34 -17.21 -16.65
C PHE A 104 -0.51 -17.86 -18.04
N ASN A 105 0.44 -17.61 -18.93
CA ASN A 105 0.52 -18.39 -20.18
C ASN A 105 0.84 -19.87 -19.87
N LYS A 106 0.68 -20.75 -20.85
CA LYS A 106 0.83 -22.20 -20.64
C LYS A 106 2.21 -22.57 -20.05
N GLU A 107 3.29 -22.02 -20.59
CA GLU A 107 4.66 -22.34 -20.16
C GLU A 107 4.91 -21.97 -18.69
N ILE A 108 4.53 -20.75 -18.30
CA ILE A 108 4.67 -20.26 -16.93
C ILE A 108 3.72 -21.00 -15.98
N GLU A 109 2.48 -21.26 -16.40
CA GLU A 109 1.48 -21.96 -15.60
C GLU A 109 1.91 -23.41 -15.31
N ASP A 110 2.43 -24.14 -16.30
CA ASP A 110 2.90 -25.52 -16.13
C ASP A 110 4.09 -25.57 -15.15
N TYR A 111 5.04 -24.63 -15.26
CA TYR A 111 6.15 -24.48 -14.33
C TYR A 111 5.67 -24.23 -12.89
N ILE A 112 4.72 -23.30 -12.73
CA ILE A 112 4.13 -22.92 -11.44
C ILE A 112 3.41 -24.10 -10.80
N LYS A 113 2.59 -24.82 -11.58
CA LYS A 113 1.84 -25.98 -11.08
C LYS A 113 2.77 -27.08 -10.60
N ALA A 114 3.81 -27.40 -11.37
CA ALA A 114 4.81 -28.37 -10.93
C ALA A 114 5.46 -27.96 -9.60
N LEU A 115 5.77 -26.67 -9.43
CA LEU A 115 6.30 -26.13 -8.18
C LEU A 115 5.29 -26.21 -7.02
N GLN A 116 4.02 -25.88 -7.26
CA GLN A 116 2.96 -25.93 -6.24
C GLN A 116 2.67 -27.37 -5.80
N TYR A 117 2.61 -28.33 -6.73
CA TYR A 117 2.40 -29.74 -6.43
C TYR A 117 3.59 -30.36 -5.69
N SER A 118 4.84 -30.04 -6.08
CA SER A 118 6.03 -30.51 -5.36
C SER A 118 6.10 -29.97 -3.93
N LYS A 119 5.67 -28.71 -3.71
CA LYS A 119 5.62 -28.08 -2.38
C LYS A 119 4.34 -28.38 -1.60
N LYS A 120 3.31 -28.94 -2.24
CA LYS A 120 1.94 -29.09 -1.71
C LYS A 120 1.41 -27.78 -1.12
N SER A 121 1.57 -26.69 -1.87
CA SER A 121 1.17 -25.34 -1.43
C SER A 121 0.63 -24.52 -2.59
N TYR A 122 -0.53 -23.89 -2.39
CA TYR A 122 -1.05 -22.88 -3.32
C TYR A 122 -0.16 -21.64 -3.33
N GLN A 123 0.18 -21.12 -2.15
CA GLN A 123 1.00 -19.92 -2.06
C GLN A 123 2.45 -20.26 -2.38
N ILE A 124 3.04 -19.51 -3.30
CA ILE A 124 4.46 -19.64 -3.67
C ILE A 124 5.12 -18.27 -3.75
N GLU A 125 6.36 -18.23 -3.29
CA GLU A 125 7.30 -17.14 -3.49
C GLU A 125 8.56 -17.80 -4.06
N HIS A 126 8.85 -17.56 -5.33
CA HIS A 126 9.94 -18.24 -6.01
C HIS A 126 10.75 -17.28 -6.86
N TYR A 127 12.08 -17.40 -6.77
CA TYR A 127 13.04 -16.59 -7.50
C TYR A 127 13.77 -17.48 -8.48
N LEU A 128 13.77 -17.10 -9.75
CA LEU A 128 14.37 -17.87 -10.83
C LEU A 128 15.71 -17.26 -11.22
N LYS A 129 16.63 -18.11 -11.68
CA LYS A 129 17.91 -17.63 -12.21
C LYS A 129 17.72 -17.08 -13.62
N LYS A 130 18.71 -16.29 -14.06
CA LYS A 130 18.75 -15.74 -15.42
C LYS A 130 18.63 -16.87 -16.44
N ASN A 131 17.75 -16.67 -17.43
CA ASN A 131 17.47 -17.60 -18.54
C ASN A 131 16.70 -18.88 -18.20
N GLU A 132 16.26 -19.12 -16.97
CA GLU A 132 15.44 -20.31 -16.65
C GLU A 132 14.06 -20.26 -17.32
N LEU A 133 13.44 -19.08 -17.35
CA LEU A 133 12.13 -18.85 -17.99
C LEU A 133 12.18 -17.53 -18.75
N LYS A 134 12.50 -17.60 -20.04
CA LYS A 134 12.65 -16.43 -20.90
C LYS A 134 11.30 -15.92 -21.37
N VAL A 135 11.21 -14.60 -21.54
CA VAL A 135 10.05 -13.95 -22.13
C VAL A 135 10.50 -12.92 -23.15
N PHE A 136 9.74 -12.81 -24.24
CA PHE A 136 10.00 -11.87 -25.32
C PHE A 136 9.03 -10.70 -25.26
N LYS A 137 9.45 -9.54 -25.76
CA LYS A 137 8.61 -8.36 -25.92
C LYS A 137 7.35 -8.74 -26.71
N ASN A 138 6.19 -8.29 -26.24
CA ASN A 138 4.87 -8.61 -26.79
C ASN A 138 4.48 -10.10 -26.73
N GLN A 139 5.22 -10.94 -26.00
CA GLN A 139 4.74 -12.29 -25.67
C GLN A 139 3.61 -12.21 -24.64
N VAL A 140 2.53 -12.94 -24.85
CA VAL A 140 1.49 -13.12 -23.84
C VAL A 140 2.08 -13.87 -22.65
N ILE A 141 2.04 -13.26 -21.47
CA ILE A 141 2.55 -13.83 -20.21
C ILE A 141 1.42 -14.28 -19.27
N GLY A 142 0.19 -13.89 -19.56
CA GLY A 142 -0.98 -14.26 -18.77
C GLY A 142 -2.20 -13.45 -19.15
N ASN A 143 -3.20 -13.46 -18.27
CA ASN A 143 -4.39 -12.65 -18.43
C ASN A 143 -4.69 -11.80 -17.19
N SER A 144 -5.24 -10.60 -17.40
CA SER A 144 -5.65 -9.69 -16.34
C SER A 144 -6.71 -10.34 -15.46
N GLY A 145 -6.77 -9.96 -14.19
CA GLY A 145 -7.64 -10.60 -13.22
C GLY A 145 -8.05 -9.68 -12.07
N ASN A 146 -8.37 -10.31 -10.95
CA ASN A 146 -8.76 -9.65 -9.72
C ASN A 146 -8.22 -10.39 -8.46
N THR A 147 -7.14 -11.16 -8.64
CA THR A 147 -6.54 -11.95 -7.55
C THR A 147 -5.84 -11.05 -6.53
N GLY A 148 -5.73 -11.49 -5.29
CA GLY A 148 -5.13 -10.68 -4.23
C GLY A 148 -6.07 -9.60 -3.68
N SER A 149 -5.47 -8.59 -3.04
CA SER A 149 -6.16 -7.46 -2.42
C SER A 149 -6.55 -6.40 -3.46
N SER A 150 -7.49 -6.76 -4.34
CA SER A 150 -8.06 -5.88 -5.38
C SER A 150 -9.59 -5.76 -5.25
N PHE A 151 -10.11 -4.55 -5.43
CA PHE A 151 -11.55 -4.26 -5.37
C PHE A 151 -12.30 -4.54 -6.67
N GLY A 152 -11.60 -4.62 -7.80
CA GLY A 152 -12.21 -4.91 -9.10
C GLY A 152 -11.17 -5.21 -10.18
N PRO A 153 -11.58 -5.82 -11.32
CA PRO A 153 -10.66 -6.23 -12.36
C PRO A 153 -9.83 -5.06 -12.92
N HIS A 154 -8.51 -5.23 -12.90
CA HIS A 154 -7.53 -4.31 -13.48
C HIS A 154 -6.19 -5.03 -13.69
N LEU A 155 -5.23 -4.36 -14.33
CA LEU A 155 -3.82 -4.77 -14.34
C LEU A 155 -3.01 -3.75 -13.54
N HIS A 156 -2.43 -4.17 -12.43
CA HIS A 156 -1.42 -3.36 -11.75
C HIS A 156 -0.06 -3.60 -12.39
N PHE A 157 0.58 -2.51 -12.82
CA PHE A 157 1.84 -2.54 -13.56
C PHE A 157 2.87 -1.62 -12.92
N GLU A 158 4.09 -2.14 -12.75
CA GLU A 158 5.21 -1.37 -12.20
C GLU A 158 6.45 -1.47 -13.06
N ILE A 159 7.30 -0.45 -12.96
CA ILE A 159 8.70 -0.50 -13.38
C ILE A 159 9.56 -0.21 -12.14
N ARG A 160 10.57 -1.05 -11.91
CA ARG A 160 11.52 -0.91 -10.81
C ARG A 160 12.94 -0.92 -11.31
N LYS A 161 13.87 -0.31 -10.56
CA LYS A 161 15.30 -0.57 -10.76
C LYS A 161 15.63 -1.99 -10.29
N THR A 162 16.24 -2.82 -11.13
CA THR A 162 16.54 -4.22 -10.76
C THR A 162 17.49 -4.31 -9.57
N SER A 163 18.47 -3.40 -9.48
CA SER A 163 19.54 -3.42 -8.47
C SER A 163 19.06 -3.26 -7.03
N ASN A 164 18.00 -2.47 -6.80
CA ASN A 164 17.55 -2.12 -5.44
C ASN A 164 16.03 -2.08 -5.30
N GLN A 165 15.30 -2.52 -6.32
CA GLN A 165 13.83 -2.56 -6.34
C GLN A 165 13.15 -1.19 -6.18
N LYS A 166 13.87 -0.06 -6.32
CA LYS A 166 13.27 1.28 -6.24
C LYS A 166 12.15 1.39 -7.28
N ALA A 167 10.93 1.67 -6.83
CA ALA A 167 9.77 1.83 -7.69
C ALA A 167 9.89 3.13 -8.47
N LEU A 168 9.60 3.08 -9.77
CA LEU A 168 9.66 4.20 -10.69
C LEU A 168 8.28 4.42 -11.30
N ASN A 169 7.92 5.69 -11.50
CA ASN A 169 6.70 6.03 -12.20
C ASN A 169 6.76 5.51 -13.65
N PRO A 170 5.90 4.56 -14.05
CA PRO A 170 5.98 3.99 -15.40
C PRO A 170 5.78 5.04 -16.50
N LYS A 171 5.06 6.15 -16.26
CA LYS A 171 4.91 7.22 -17.25
C LYS A 171 6.24 7.86 -17.67
N LEU A 172 7.31 7.76 -16.85
CA LEU A 172 8.67 8.19 -17.21
C LEU A 172 9.23 7.45 -18.44
N PHE A 173 8.66 6.30 -18.79
CA PHE A 173 9.06 5.46 -19.92
C PHE A 173 8.14 5.65 -21.14
N LYS A 174 7.44 6.81 -21.22
CA LYS A 174 6.62 7.25 -22.37
C LYS A 174 5.46 6.33 -22.77
N PHE A 175 4.80 5.67 -21.82
CA PHE A 175 3.50 5.06 -22.08
C PHE A 175 2.50 6.13 -22.54
N LYS A 176 1.87 5.91 -23.70
CA LYS A 176 0.90 6.83 -24.27
C LYS A 176 -0.44 6.72 -23.54
N ILE A 177 -0.66 7.62 -22.58
CA ILE A 177 -1.91 7.76 -21.83
C ILE A 177 -2.35 9.20 -22.04
N LYS A 178 -3.52 9.40 -22.65
CA LYS A 178 -4.01 10.74 -22.97
C LYS A 178 -4.49 11.44 -21.70
N ASP A 179 -4.04 12.67 -21.48
CA ASP A 179 -4.50 13.53 -20.41
C ASP A 179 -4.47 14.99 -20.82
N THR A 180 -5.64 15.66 -20.79
CA THR A 180 -5.76 17.09 -21.13
C THR A 180 -6.35 17.89 -19.97
N ARG A 181 -6.48 17.28 -18.80
CA ARG A 181 -7.26 17.82 -17.69
C ARG A 181 -6.34 18.37 -16.61
N ASN A 182 -6.65 19.57 -16.14
CA ASN A 182 -5.95 20.12 -14.98
C ASN A 182 -6.34 19.38 -13.68
N PRO A 183 -5.41 19.25 -12.72
CA PRO A 183 -5.74 18.78 -11.38
C PRO A 183 -6.83 19.63 -10.72
N ASN A 184 -7.81 18.97 -10.10
CA ASN A 184 -8.89 19.64 -9.39
C ASN A 184 -8.51 19.86 -7.91
N ILE A 185 -8.64 21.10 -7.46
CA ILE A 185 -8.39 21.50 -6.07
C ILE A 185 -9.71 21.72 -5.37
N ASN A 186 -9.88 21.05 -4.22
CA ASN A 186 -11.08 21.17 -3.41
C ASN A 186 -10.92 22.24 -2.33
N SER A 187 -9.78 22.24 -1.65
CA SER A 187 -9.55 23.08 -0.48
C SER A 187 -8.07 23.40 -0.32
N VAL A 188 -7.76 24.58 0.21
CA VAL A 188 -6.43 24.96 0.70
C VAL A 188 -6.55 25.26 2.18
N PHE A 189 -5.52 24.90 2.94
CA PHE A 189 -5.46 25.05 4.38
C PHE A 189 -4.23 25.85 4.79
N VAL A 190 -4.38 26.64 5.84
CA VAL A 190 -3.29 27.36 6.50
C VAL A 190 -3.10 26.83 7.92
N TYR A 191 -1.84 26.72 8.34
CA TYR A 191 -1.39 26.25 9.64
C TYR A 191 -0.53 27.33 10.28
N LYS A 192 -0.73 27.60 11.57
CA LYS A 192 0.15 28.46 12.36
C LYS A 192 1.12 27.62 13.19
N PHE A 193 2.33 28.11 13.37
CA PHE A 193 3.34 27.51 14.25
C PHE A 193 3.63 28.43 15.43
N ASP A 194 3.73 27.86 16.62
CA ASP A 194 4.19 28.57 17.82
C ASP A 194 5.73 28.62 17.90
N SER A 195 6.25 29.20 18.99
CA SER A 195 7.69 29.30 19.24
C SER A 195 8.37 27.94 19.48
N LEU A 196 7.61 26.91 19.86
CA LEU A 196 8.09 25.55 20.11
C LEU A 196 8.00 24.66 18.85
N ASN A 197 7.56 25.22 17.71
CA ASN A 197 7.22 24.52 16.47
C ASN A 197 6.01 23.56 16.59
N ASN A 198 5.14 23.74 17.58
CA ASN A 198 3.85 23.07 17.56
C ASN A 198 2.99 23.69 16.48
N ARG A 199 2.27 22.84 15.77
CA ARG A 199 1.41 23.22 14.64
C ARG A 199 -0.03 23.31 15.12
N SER A 200 -0.75 24.37 14.73
CA SER A 200 -2.19 24.48 14.92
C SER A 200 -2.97 23.41 14.14
N LYS A 201 -4.27 23.28 14.42
CA LYS A 201 -5.21 22.63 13.50
C LYS A 201 -5.23 23.37 12.14
N PRO A 202 -5.51 22.66 11.03
CA PRO A 202 -5.68 23.30 9.73
C PRO A 202 -6.89 24.22 9.72
N TYR A 203 -6.72 25.44 9.20
CA TYR A 203 -7.83 26.32 8.88
C TYR A 203 -8.05 26.35 7.36
N GLU A 204 -9.25 26.03 6.89
CA GLU A 204 -9.59 26.05 5.46
C GLU A 204 -9.82 27.48 4.97
N ILE A 205 -9.10 27.90 3.93
CA ILE A 205 -9.27 29.23 3.32
C ILE A 205 -10.30 29.16 2.19
N LYS A 206 -11.09 30.23 2.05
CA LYS A 206 -12.07 30.35 0.98
C LYS A 206 -11.36 30.58 -0.36
N LEU A 207 -11.82 29.85 -1.39
CA LEU A 207 -11.27 29.86 -2.73
C LEU A 207 -12.30 30.36 -3.74
N LYS A 208 -11.83 31.11 -4.73
CA LYS A 208 -12.61 31.56 -5.89
C LYS A 208 -11.86 31.20 -7.18
N ASN A 209 -12.55 30.52 -8.09
CA ASN A 209 -11.99 30.25 -9.41
C ASN A 209 -12.00 31.54 -10.24
N ILE A 210 -10.84 31.90 -10.80
CA ILE A 210 -10.72 32.96 -11.80
C ILE A 210 -10.99 32.37 -13.19
N ASN A 211 -10.44 31.19 -13.46
CA ASN A 211 -10.67 30.39 -14.64
C ASN A 211 -10.34 28.91 -14.35
N ASP A 212 -10.30 28.06 -15.38
CA ASP A 212 -10.08 26.61 -15.27
C ASP A 212 -8.69 26.20 -14.75
N SER A 213 -7.72 27.12 -14.72
CA SER A 213 -6.33 26.85 -14.32
C SER A 213 -5.85 27.72 -13.15
N ILE A 214 -6.59 28.77 -12.79
CA ILE A 214 -6.20 29.75 -11.77
C ILE A 214 -7.29 29.90 -10.72
N ILE A 215 -6.89 29.68 -9.47
CA ILE A 215 -7.71 29.84 -8.27
C ILE A 215 -7.06 30.93 -7.42
N ILE A 216 -7.87 31.84 -6.88
CA ILE A 216 -7.42 32.83 -5.91
C ILE A 216 -8.12 32.60 -4.58
N ALA A 217 -7.39 32.75 -3.47
CA ALA A 217 -8.00 32.81 -2.15
C ALA A 217 -8.42 34.24 -1.81
N ASP A 218 -9.38 34.39 -0.89
CA ASP A 218 -9.61 35.68 -0.25
C ASP A 218 -8.31 36.20 0.39
N GLU A 219 -8.08 37.52 0.44
CA GLU A 219 -6.91 38.08 1.13
C GLU A 219 -6.94 37.71 2.61
N ILE A 220 -5.83 37.17 3.11
CA ILE A 220 -5.71 36.73 4.50
C ILE A 220 -4.73 37.61 5.27
N SER A 221 -5.10 38.02 6.48
CA SER A 221 -4.17 38.67 7.41
C SER A 221 -3.43 37.61 8.22
N LEU A 222 -2.10 37.62 8.22
CA LEU A 222 -1.25 36.69 8.99
C LEU A 222 -0.09 37.42 9.67
N ASP A 223 0.38 36.91 10.81
CA ASP A 223 1.57 37.40 11.51
C ASP A 223 2.26 36.27 12.30
N GLY A 224 3.58 36.12 12.11
CA GLY A 224 4.39 35.01 12.61
C GLY A 224 4.67 33.91 11.57
N ARG A 225 4.70 32.65 12.03
CA ARG A 225 5.13 31.47 11.27
C ARG A 225 3.97 30.62 10.79
N PHE A 226 3.93 30.31 9.49
CA PHE A 226 2.83 29.57 8.87
C PHE A 226 3.29 28.53 7.88
N ALA A 227 2.41 27.59 7.54
CA ALA A 227 2.56 26.72 6.38
C ALA A 227 1.20 26.43 5.75
N PHE A 228 1.22 25.79 4.59
CA PHE A 228 0.01 25.49 3.82
C PHE A 228 -0.15 23.99 3.56
N GLY A 229 -1.40 23.58 3.38
CA GLY A 229 -1.76 22.26 2.91
C GLY A 229 -2.82 22.35 1.81
N ILE A 230 -2.96 21.31 1.01
CA ILE A 230 -3.90 21.28 -0.11
C ILE A 230 -4.62 19.94 -0.17
N ALA A 231 -5.92 19.98 -0.43
CA ALA A 231 -6.71 18.80 -0.75
C ALA A 231 -7.21 18.91 -2.19
N GLY A 232 -6.91 17.90 -2.99
CA GLY A 232 -7.27 17.85 -4.40
C GLY A 232 -7.00 16.47 -4.99
N PHE A 233 -7.35 16.30 -6.25
CA PHE A 233 -7.14 15.08 -7.00
C PHE A 233 -6.93 15.42 -8.47
N ASP A 234 -6.35 14.47 -9.19
CA ASP A 234 -6.26 14.52 -10.65
C ASP A 234 -7.31 13.62 -11.31
N ARG A 235 -7.60 13.85 -12.60
CA ARG A 235 -8.49 13.00 -13.40
C ARG A 235 -8.01 13.00 -14.84
N GLN A 236 -7.87 11.81 -15.41
CA GLN A 236 -7.47 11.70 -16.81
C GLN A 236 -8.66 11.76 -17.77
N ASP A 237 -8.37 11.99 -19.04
CA ASP A 237 -9.34 11.82 -20.12
C ASP A 237 -9.97 10.42 -20.06
N MET A 238 -11.29 10.34 -20.33
CA MET A 238 -12.06 9.08 -20.36
C MET A 238 -12.06 8.28 -19.04
N ALA A 239 -11.61 8.87 -17.93
CA ALA A 239 -11.57 8.26 -16.61
C ALA A 239 -12.35 9.10 -15.58
N MET A 240 -13.40 8.52 -14.99
CA MET A 240 -14.20 9.16 -13.93
C MET A 240 -13.70 8.87 -12.51
N ASN A 241 -12.64 8.09 -12.34
CA ASN A 241 -11.97 7.91 -11.05
C ASN A 241 -11.13 9.14 -10.70
N LYS A 242 -10.94 9.36 -9.39
CA LYS A 242 -9.99 10.34 -8.87
C LYS A 242 -8.62 9.65 -8.80
N ASN A 243 -7.60 10.28 -9.36
CA ASN A 243 -6.21 9.85 -9.32
C ASN A 243 -5.38 10.78 -8.45
N GLY A 244 -4.16 10.35 -8.11
CA GLY A 244 -3.18 11.19 -7.42
C GLY A 244 -2.60 12.27 -8.34
N ILE A 245 -2.45 13.48 -7.80
CA ILE A 245 -1.70 14.58 -8.41
C ILE A 245 -0.21 14.22 -8.43
N TYR A 246 0.47 14.47 -9.56
CA TYR A 246 1.85 14.04 -9.76
C TYR A 246 2.90 14.97 -9.11
N LYS A 247 2.74 16.29 -9.24
CA LYS A 247 3.72 17.29 -8.79
C LYS A 247 3.06 18.38 -7.95
N PHE A 248 3.75 18.77 -6.88
CA PHE A 248 3.39 19.88 -6.00
C PHE A 248 4.59 20.82 -5.88
N SER A 249 4.35 22.11 -6.10
CA SER A 249 5.32 23.18 -5.88
C SER A 249 4.67 24.31 -5.11
N SER A 250 5.39 24.92 -4.19
CA SER A 250 4.96 26.14 -3.51
C SER A 250 6.04 27.21 -3.58
N PHE A 251 5.60 28.46 -3.55
CA PHE A 251 6.44 29.64 -3.63
C PHE A 251 5.96 30.66 -2.60
N PHE A 252 6.90 31.39 -2.01
CA PHE A 252 6.61 32.50 -1.11
C PHE A 252 7.37 33.73 -1.59
N ASN A 253 6.65 34.79 -1.94
CA ASN A 253 7.19 36.00 -2.59
C ASN A 253 8.12 35.63 -3.76
N GLU A 254 7.57 34.88 -4.73
CA GLU A 254 8.25 34.36 -5.94
C GLU A 254 9.37 33.31 -5.72
N ASN A 255 9.92 33.20 -4.51
CA ASN A 255 10.96 32.23 -4.19
C ASN A 255 10.36 30.83 -3.99
N LYS A 256 10.97 29.81 -4.60
CA LYS A 256 10.55 28.40 -4.43
C LYS A 256 10.68 28.01 -2.96
N ASN A 257 9.56 27.65 -2.35
CA ASN A 257 9.47 27.24 -0.95
C ASN A 257 9.61 25.73 -0.81
N LEU A 258 8.74 24.93 -1.45
CA LEU A 258 8.82 23.46 -1.40
C LEU A 258 8.48 22.87 -2.77
N GLU A 259 9.13 21.77 -3.15
CA GLU A 259 8.76 21.01 -4.35
C GLU A 259 8.94 19.51 -4.12
N PHE A 260 7.98 18.73 -4.59
CA PHE A 260 8.10 17.27 -4.71
C PHE A 260 7.28 16.75 -5.88
N LYS A 261 7.71 15.60 -6.42
CA LYS A 261 7.05 14.91 -7.53
C LYS A 261 7.16 13.41 -7.39
N PHE A 262 6.14 12.69 -7.83
CA PHE A 262 6.11 11.22 -7.74
C PHE A 262 6.83 10.57 -8.92
N ASP A 263 8.16 10.73 -8.98
CA ASP A 263 9.02 10.05 -9.96
C ASP A 263 9.41 8.64 -9.51
N SER A 264 9.71 8.50 -8.22
CA SER A 264 10.20 7.25 -7.64
C SER A 264 10.11 7.26 -6.13
N PHE A 265 10.05 6.09 -5.50
CA PHE A 265 10.20 5.94 -4.05
C PHE A 265 10.69 4.53 -3.69
N PHE A 266 11.23 4.38 -2.48
CA PHE A 266 11.56 3.07 -1.91
C PHE A 266 10.37 2.51 -1.12
N PHE A 267 10.13 1.19 -1.19
CA PHE A 267 8.97 0.56 -0.54
C PHE A 267 8.96 0.79 0.99
N GLU A 268 10.14 0.89 1.60
CA GLU A 268 10.34 1.17 3.03
C GLU A 268 9.88 2.59 3.41
N GLU A 269 9.89 3.52 2.46
CA GLU A 269 9.39 4.88 2.64
C GLU A 269 7.87 4.95 2.53
N SER A 270 7.21 3.93 2.02
CA SER A 270 5.80 3.98 1.65
C SER A 270 4.87 4.26 2.84
N ILE A 271 5.20 3.73 4.02
CA ILE A 271 4.47 4.02 5.26
C ILE A 271 4.57 5.49 5.70
N LYS A 272 5.60 6.22 5.24
CA LYS A 272 5.77 7.66 5.50
C LYS A 272 4.82 8.52 4.66
N ILE A 273 3.91 7.93 3.87
CA ILE A 273 2.72 8.64 3.41
C ILE A 273 2.00 9.37 4.56
N LYS A 274 2.00 8.79 5.76
CA LYS A 274 1.40 9.36 6.97
C LYS A 274 2.10 10.64 7.45
N THR A 275 3.33 10.91 7.02
CA THR A 275 4.04 12.18 7.27
C THR A 275 3.83 13.20 6.17
N LEU A 276 3.43 12.79 4.96
CA LEU A 276 3.09 13.69 3.86
C LEU A 276 1.69 14.29 4.03
N ILE A 277 0.75 13.52 4.58
CA ILE A 277 -0.60 13.98 4.85
C ILE A 277 -0.77 14.52 6.26
N ASP A 278 -1.80 15.32 6.49
CA ASP A 278 -2.31 15.58 7.84
C ASP A 278 -3.04 14.32 8.36
N TYR A 279 -2.30 13.44 9.04
CA TYR A 279 -2.81 12.13 9.47
C TYR A 279 -3.93 12.25 10.50
N GLU A 280 -3.82 13.17 11.46
CA GLU A 280 -4.88 13.43 12.43
C GLU A 280 -6.17 13.86 11.74
N PHE A 281 -6.07 14.83 10.83
CA PHE A 281 -7.23 15.29 10.05
C PHE A 281 -7.86 14.16 9.24
N TYR A 282 -7.02 13.28 8.65
CA TYR A 282 -7.49 12.10 7.93
C TYR A 282 -8.19 11.10 8.84
N VAL A 283 -7.70 10.83 10.05
CA VAL A 283 -8.35 9.92 10.99
C VAL A 283 -9.75 10.43 11.36
N LYS A 284 -9.88 11.73 11.64
CA LYS A 284 -11.15 12.38 12.04
C LYS A 284 -12.16 12.52 10.90
N THR A 285 -11.71 12.89 9.70
CA THR A 285 -12.61 13.32 8.61
C THR A 285 -12.61 12.39 7.40
N LYS A 286 -11.66 11.46 7.34
CA LYS A 286 -11.32 10.63 6.16
C LYS A 286 -10.94 11.44 4.90
N LYS A 287 -10.72 12.76 5.02
CA LYS A 287 -10.17 13.63 3.96
C LYS A 287 -8.65 13.75 4.11
N LYS A 288 -7.92 13.73 3.00
CA LYS A 288 -6.45 13.86 2.99
C LYS A 288 -6.05 15.29 2.63
N ILE A 289 -5.35 15.96 3.54
CA ILE A 289 -4.63 17.20 3.25
C ILE A 289 -3.18 16.83 2.96
N VAL A 290 -2.70 17.12 1.75
CA VAL A 290 -1.27 17.02 1.41
C VAL A 290 -0.59 18.26 1.95
N LYS A 291 0.38 18.07 2.85
CA LYS A 291 1.10 19.19 3.46
C LYS A 291 2.15 19.72 2.51
N LEU A 292 2.21 21.04 2.37
CA LEU A 292 3.26 21.75 1.64
C LEU A 292 4.36 22.22 2.61
N PHE A 293 4.63 21.39 3.62
CA PHE A 293 5.70 21.49 4.60
C PHE A 293 6.06 20.10 5.13
N LYS A 294 7.21 19.98 5.79
CA LYS A 294 7.75 18.74 6.33
C LYS A 294 7.54 18.68 7.83
N ASP A 295 6.81 17.67 8.29
CA ASP A 295 6.80 17.29 9.70
C ASP A 295 8.17 16.74 10.14
N TYR A 296 8.37 16.67 11.45
CA TYR A 296 9.55 16.02 12.03
C TYR A 296 9.71 14.58 11.53
N GLY A 297 10.94 14.20 11.18
CA GLY A 297 11.28 12.87 10.66
C GLY A 297 10.80 12.61 9.22
N ASN A 298 10.15 13.57 8.55
CA ASN A 298 9.76 13.44 7.15
C ASN A 298 10.97 13.62 6.22
N ASN A 299 11.52 12.49 5.77
CA ASN A 299 12.69 12.40 4.90
C ASN A 299 12.40 11.62 3.61
N LEU A 300 11.19 11.79 3.05
CA LEU A 300 10.81 11.17 1.78
C LEU A 300 11.80 11.57 0.67
N SER A 301 12.36 10.58 -0.03
CA SER A 301 13.42 10.78 -1.03
C SER A 301 13.02 11.60 -2.27
N PHE A 302 11.74 11.88 -2.46
CA PHE A 302 11.21 12.63 -3.60
C PHE A 302 11.01 14.14 -3.34
N TYR A 303 11.37 14.65 -2.16
CA TYR A 303 11.50 16.09 -1.95
C TYR A 303 12.74 16.63 -2.67
N ASN A 304 12.56 17.67 -3.49
CA ASN A 304 13.64 18.29 -4.25
C ASN A 304 14.21 19.55 -3.58
N SER A 305 13.75 19.89 -2.37
CA SER A 305 14.14 21.11 -1.65
C SER A 305 14.58 20.80 -0.22
N ASN A 306 15.58 21.55 0.28
CA ASN A 306 16.03 21.50 1.68
C ASN A 306 15.11 22.29 2.63
N SER A 307 14.24 23.15 2.09
CA SER A 307 13.26 23.90 2.89
C SER A 307 12.31 22.97 3.66
N SER A 308 11.91 23.43 4.85
CA SER A 308 10.85 22.81 5.66
C SER A 308 9.46 23.12 5.11
N GLY A 309 9.30 24.11 4.23
CA GLY A 309 8.02 24.59 3.71
C GLY A 309 7.28 25.58 4.63
N ILE A 310 7.81 25.82 5.82
CA ILE A 310 7.30 26.82 6.78
C ILE A 310 7.83 28.21 6.35
N ILE A 311 6.96 29.21 6.38
CA ILE A 311 7.24 30.59 6.00
C ILE A 311 7.12 31.55 7.20
N ASP A 312 7.88 32.64 7.15
CA ASP A 312 7.82 33.75 8.09
C ASP A 312 7.21 34.98 7.40
N ILE A 313 6.18 35.58 8.01
CA ILE A 313 5.52 36.77 7.46
C ILE A 313 6.30 38.04 7.82
N ILE A 314 7.17 38.45 6.90
CA ILE A 314 8.10 39.57 7.13
C ILE A 314 7.55 40.88 6.55
N ASN A 315 7.16 40.88 5.26
CA ASN A 315 6.78 42.08 4.52
C ASN A 315 5.33 42.50 4.79
N PRO A 316 4.94 43.78 4.56
CA PRO A 316 3.55 44.22 4.71
C PRO A 316 2.55 43.49 3.80
N ILE A 317 2.99 43.16 2.59
CA ILE A 317 2.24 42.40 1.58
C ILE A 317 3.12 41.23 1.17
N ASN A 318 2.55 40.04 1.14
CA ASN A 318 3.19 38.82 0.70
C ASN A 318 2.25 38.03 -0.20
N GLU A 319 2.81 37.10 -0.96
CA GLU A 319 2.04 36.15 -1.76
C GLU A 319 2.56 34.73 -1.49
N TYR A 320 1.64 33.81 -1.23
CA TYR A 320 1.92 32.39 -1.30
C TYR A 320 1.26 31.80 -2.54
N LYS A 321 2.06 31.12 -3.37
CA LYS A 321 1.60 30.51 -4.61
C LYS A 321 1.79 29.00 -4.54
N ILE A 322 0.75 28.26 -4.89
CA ILE A 322 0.78 26.79 -5.02
C ILE A 322 0.60 26.44 -6.48
N GLU A 323 1.42 25.53 -6.97
CA GLU A 323 1.33 24.99 -8.32
C GLU A 323 1.26 23.47 -8.24
N VAL A 324 0.16 22.91 -8.74
CA VAL A 324 0.00 21.47 -8.89
C VAL A 324 -0.06 21.11 -10.37
N SER A 325 0.55 19.98 -10.74
CA SER A 325 0.41 19.45 -12.09
C SER A 325 0.22 17.95 -12.10
N ASP A 326 -0.45 17.49 -13.15
CA ASP A 326 -0.40 16.09 -13.55
C ASP A 326 0.97 15.76 -14.17
N PHE A 327 1.12 14.52 -14.64
CA PHE A 327 2.37 14.08 -15.26
C PHE A 327 2.59 14.69 -16.66
N ASP A 328 1.52 14.98 -17.41
CA ASP A 328 1.62 15.46 -18.80
C ASP A 328 1.81 16.99 -18.88
N GLY A 329 1.72 17.69 -17.74
CA GLY A 329 2.01 19.11 -17.59
C GLY A 329 0.78 19.99 -17.44
N ASN A 330 -0.42 19.42 -17.42
CA ASN A 330 -1.65 20.15 -17.13
C ASN A 330 -1.60 20.66 -15.69
N LYS A 331 -1.95 21.93 -15.47
CA LYS A 331 -1.55 22.67 -14.27
C LYS A 331 -2.69 23.49 -13.69
N THR A 332 -2.78 23.49 -12.37
CA THR A 332 -3.61 24.42 -11.59
C THR A 332 -2.72 25.25 -10.68
N VAL A 333 -2.93 26.57 -10.69
CA VAL A 333 -2.22 27.56 -9.88
C VAL A 333 -3.19 28.12 -8.85
N ILE A 334 -2.77 28.17 -7.59
CA ILE A 334 -3.50 28.82 -6.51
C ILE A 334 -2.67 29.99 -6.00
N ILE A 335 -3.27 31.17 -5.94
CA ILE A 335 -2.67 32.39 -5.41
C ILE A 335 -3.34 32.74 -4.09
N VAL A 336 -2.54 32.95 -3.04
CA VAL A 336 -3.00 33.35 -1.71
C VAL A 336 -2.38 34.71 -1.38
N PRO A 337 -3.13 35.82 -1.53
CA PRO A 337 -2.69 37.14 -1.10
C PRO A 337 -2.64 37.20 0.43
N ILE A 338 -1.51 37.64 0.99
CA ILE A 338 -1.29 37.69 2.44
C ILE A 338 -0.92 39.12 2.85
N LYS A 339 -1.72 39.71 3.71
CA LYS A 339 -1.40 40.97 4.38
C LYS A 339 -0.79 40.69 5.74
N LYS A 340 0.30 41.37 6.08
CA LYS A 340 0.85 41.29 7.44
C LYS A 340 -0.06 42.02 8.41
N GLY A 341 -0.46 41.35 9.48
CA GLY A 341 -1.30 41.95 10.52
C GLY A 341 -1.94 40.89 11.40
N LYS A 342 -2.73 41.35 12.38
CA LYS A 342 -3.47 40.46 13.28
C LYS A 342 -4.26 39.44 12.47
N SER A 343 -4.07 38.16 12.79
CA SER A 343 -4.74 37.10 12.06
C SER A 343 -6.25 37.22 12.12
N ASN A 344 -6.91 37.17 10.96
CA ASN A 344 -8.38 37.16 10.87
C ASN A 344 -8.97 35.79 11.21
N TYR A 345 -8.12 34.80 11.49
CA TYR A 345 -8.49 33.43 11.82
C TYR A 345 -8.05 33.07 13.23
N PHE A 346 -8.87 32.28 13.91
CA PHE A 346 -8.51 31.65 15.16
C PHE A 346 -7.76 30.35 14.88
N PHE A 347 -6.48 30.30 15.25
CA PHE A 347 -5.65 29.10 15.11
C PHE A 347 -5.66 28.34 16.43
N ASN A 348 -6.33 27.20 16.45
CA ASN A 348 -6.38 26.35 17.62
C ASN A 348 -5.11 25.49 17.72
N PHE A 349 -4.38 25.62 18.83
CA PHE A 349 -3.23 24.77 19.20
C PHE A 349 -3.60 23.68 20.20
N GLU A 350 -4.79 23.74 20.79
CA GLU A 350 -5.28 22.70 21.68
C GLU A 350 -5.64 21.48 20.83
N ASP A 351 -4.98 20.36 21.12
CA ASP A 351 -5.53 19.07 20.80
C ASP A 351 -6.81 18.90 21.62
N GLU A 352 -7.91 18.45 21.01
CA GLU A 352 -9.01 17.85 21.78
C GLU A 352 -8.34 16.86 22.74
N THR A 353 -8.34 17.18 24.03
CA THR A 353 -7.31 16.73 24.98
C THR A 353 -7.22 15.22 24.99
N PHE A 354 -6.30 14.66 24.21
CA PHE A 354 -5.96 13.26 24.32
C PHE A 354 -5.20 13.12 25.64
N GLU A 355 -5.90 12.68 26.68
CA GLU A 355 -5.33 12.47 28.01
C GLU A 355 -4.31 11.33 27.98
N SER A 356 -3.05 11.65 27.70
CA SER A 356 -1.96 10.70 27.83
C SER A 356 -1.52 10.57 29.29
N ASN A 357 -1.18 9.35 29.72
CA ASN A 357 -0.58 9.09 31.03
C ASN A 357 0.86 8.55 30.92
N THR A 358 1.35 8.34 29.69
CA THR A 358 2.68 7.78 29.43
C THR A 358 3.35 8.55 28.29
N GLU A 359 4.54 9.10 28.53
CA GLU A 359 5.34 9.77 27.52
C GLU A 359 6.36 8.81 26.89
N ILE A 360 6.39 8.77 25.55
CA ILE A 360 7.32 7.96 24.76
C ILE A 360 8.20 8.89 23.92
N LYS A 361 9.50 8.87 24.19
CA LYS A 361 10.53 9.60 23.45
C LYS A 361 10.93 8.83 22.20
N ASN A 362 11.02 9.50 21.06
CA ASN A 362 11.28 8.81 19.79
C ASN A 362 12.65 8.12 19.73
N ASN A 363 13.62 8.62 20.49
CA ASN A 363 15.02 8.21 20.45
C ASN A 363 15.38 7.10 21.47
N LYS A 364 14.40 6.59 22.23
CA LYS A 364 14.60 5.56 23.26
C LYS A 364 13.86 4.27 22.93
N ASP A 365 14.40 3.16 23.44
CA ASP A 365 13.70 1.88 23.51
C ASP A 365 12.95 1.81 24.84
N TYR A 366 11.74 1.24 24.84
CA TYR A 366 10.89 1.05 26.01
C TYR A 366 10.50 -0.42 26.15
N ASN A 367 10.64 -0.97 27.35
CA ASN A 367 10.04 -2.23 27.77
C ASN A 367 9.14 -1.92 28.97
N LEU A 368 7.84 -1.75 28.72
CA LEU A 368 6.85 -1.43 29.74
C LEU A 368 6.26 -2.74 30.25
N SER A 369 6.61 -3.14 31.46
CA SER A 369 6.09 -4.35 32.11
C SER A 369 5.00 -3.97 33.11
N PHE A 370 3.85 -4.64 33.00
CA PHE A 370 2.72 -4.54 33.90
C PHE A 370 2.42 -5.91 34.51
N LYS A 371 1.45 -5.99 35.42
CA LYS A 371 1.11 -7.22 36.14
C LYS A 371 0.84 -8.42 35.22
N ASN A 372 0.10 -8.21 34.12
CA ASN A 372 -0.32 -9.27 33.20
C ASN A 372 0.02 -8.95 31.72
N SER A 373 0.85 -7.95 31.46
CA SER A 373 1.11 -7.50 30.08
C SER A 373 2.48 -6.84 29.94
N GLU A 374 3.02 -6.90 28.73
CA GLU A 374 4.28 -6.24 28.36
C GLU A 374 4.12 -5.52 27.03
N ILE A 375 4.66 -4.31 26.92
CA ILE A 375 4.77 -3.57 25.66
C ILE A 375 6.23 -3.28 25.38
N LYS A 376 6.75 -3.71 24.23
CA LYS A 376 8.07 -3.31 23.73
C LYS A 376 7.95 -2.34 22.56
N ILE A 377 8.54 -1.17 22.72
CA ILE A 377 8.56 -0.10 21.72
C ILE A 377 10.03 0.20 21.42
N SER A 378 10.49 -0.11 20.22
CA SER A 378 11.84 0.27 19.80
C SER A 378 11.91 1.74 19.40
N LYS A 379 13.10 2.34 19.48
CA LYS A 379 13.36 3.70 19.00
C LYS A 379 12.96 3.88 17.54
N ASN A 380 12.46 5.06 17.22
CA ASN A 380 11.88 5.46 15.93
C ASN A 380 10.65 4.62 15.52
N THR A 381 9.94 4.01 16.49
CA THR A 381 8.60 3.45 16.25
C THR A 381 7.61 4.57 15.95
N PHE A 382 7.70 5.65 16.71
CA PHE A 382 7.11 6.96 16.42
C PHE A 382 8.22 7.89 15.95
N LEU A 383 7.92 8.85 15.08
CA LEU A 383 8.93 9.75 14.54
C LEU A 383 9.21 10.94 15.44
N GLN A 384 8.33 11.26 16.38
CA GLN A 384 8.47 12.35 17.35
C GLN A 384 8.12 11.87 18.75
N ASP A 385 8.40 12.70 19.76
CA ASP A 385 7.94 12.46 21.12
C ASP A 385 6.41 12.48 21.16
N ILE A 386 5.82 11.52 21.86
CA ILE A 386 4.37 11.31 21.88
C ILE A 386 3.86 10.93 23.27
N GLY A 387 2.58 11.20 23.50
CA GLY A 387 1.83 10.70 24.64
C GLY A 387 0.95 9.51 24.24
N LEU A 388 0.94 8.46 25.07
CA LEU A 388 0.00 7.34 25.01
C LEU A 388 -0.88 7.34 26.26
N LYS A 389 -2.12 6.88 26.11
CA LYS A 389 -2.97 6.50 27.24
C LYS A 389 -2.92 4.98 27.36
N LEU A 390 -2.27 4.50 28.42
CA LEU A 390 -2.17 3.09 28.73
C LEU A 390 -3.16 2.77 29.86
N GLU A 391 -4.12 1.90 29.58
CA GLU A 391 -5.04 1.37 30.59
C GLU A 391 -4.85 -0.13 30.67
N VAL A 392 -4.43 -0.63 31.84
CA VAL A 392 -4.16 -2.05 32.05
C VAL A 392 -5.26 -2.64 32.90
N PHE A 393 -5.89 -3.67 32.38
CA PHE A 393 -6.91 -4.46 33.05
C PHE A 393 -6.39 -5.87 33.31
N GLU A 394 -7.22 -6.72 33.92
CA GLU A 394 -6.82 -8.07 34.26
C GLU A 394 -6.59 -8.95 33.03
N ASP A 395 -7.42 -8.80 32.00
CA ASP A 395 -7.52 -9.63 30.80
C ASP A 395 -7.30 -8.83 29.50
N SER A 396 -6.98 -7.54 29.62
CA SER A 396 -6.85 -6.64 28.48
C SER A 396 -5.91 -5.47 28.76
N ILE A 397 -5.38 -4.90 27.68
CA ILE A 397 -4.58 -3.67 27.71
C ILE A 397 -5.03 -2.75 26.60
N LYS A 398 -5.32 -1.50 26.95
CA LYS A 398 -5.59 -0.45 25.97
C LYS A 398 -4.35 0.39 25.76
N ILE A 399 -3.96 0.52 24.50
CA ILE A 399 -2.86 1.36 24.04
C ILE A 399 -3.48 2.38 23.10
N LEU A 400 -3.84 3.53 23.64
CA LEU A 400 -4.64 4.51 22.91
C LEU A 400 -3.77 5.67 22.46
N ASN A 401 -3.97 6.07 21.21
CA ASN A 401 -3.81 7.40 20.63
C ASN A 401 -4.16 7.26 19.13
N PRO A 402 -5.44 7.46 18.74
CA PRO A 402 -5.89 7.20 17.37
C PRO A 402 -5.25 8.12 16.33
N TYR A 403 -4.70 9.26 16.78
CA TYR A 403 -4.14 10.30 15.93
C TYR A 403 -2.66 10.08 15.61
N LEU A 404 -2.05 8.99 16.11
CA LEU A 404 -0.65 8.70 15.88
C LEU A 404 -0.40 7.59 14.85
N PRO A 405 0.44 7.85 13.84
CA PRO A 405 0.95 6.81 12.97
C PRO A 405 2.07 6.01 13.66
N VAL A 406 1.95 4.68 13.62
CA VAL A 406 3.02 3.76 14.04
C VAL A 406 3.84 3.32 12.82
N PHE A 407 5.16 3.54 12.84
CA PHE A 407 6.04 3.30 11.70
C PHE A 407 6.80 1.97 11.76
N LYS A 408 7.15 1.50 12.96
CA LYS A 408 7.75 0.18 13.21
C LYS A 408 6.81 -0.71 14.02
N ASN A 409 7.00 -2.02 13.95
CA ASN A 409 6.20 -2.92 14.77
C ASN A 409 6.56 -2.72 16.25
N LEU A 410 5.57 -2.48 17.10
CA LEU A 410 5.69 -2.72 18.54
C LEU A 410 5.37 -4.18 18.84
N MET A 411 5.83 -4.67 19.99
CA MET A 411 5.49 -5.99 20.50
C MET A 411 4.56 -5.83 21.69
N ILE A 412 3.46 -6.58 21.69
CA ILE A 412 2.49 -6.60 22.78
C ILE A 412 2.35 -8.04 23.24
N SER A 413 2.52 -8.24 24.54
CA SER A 413 2.37 -9.52 25.18
C SER A 413 1.29 -9.41 26.26
N LEU A 414 0.37 -10.37 26.31
CA LEU A 414 -0.71 -10.42 27.29
C LEU A 414 -0.77 -11.82 27.91
N LEU A 415 -0.72 -11.89 29.24
CA LEU A 415 -0.75 -13.12 30.00
C LEU A 415 -2.14 -13.75 29.90
N ASN A 416 -2.19 -15.00 29.47
CA ASN A 416 -3.35 -15.86 29.58
C ASN A 416 -3.22 -16.70 30.86
N LYS A 417 -3.89 -16.27 31.94
CA LYS A 417 -3.76 -16.92 33.26
C LYS A 417 -4.21 -18.38 33.26
N ASN A 418 -5.25 -18.71 32.49
CA ASN A 418 -5.86 -20.02 32.42
C ASN A 418 -6.02 -20.44 30.95
N PRO A 419 -4.94 -20.80 30.25
CA PRO A 419 -4.99 -21.08 28.83
C PRO A 419 -5.95 -22.22 28.50
N LYS A 420 -6.91 -21.94 27.63
CA LYS A 420 -7.83 -22.92 27.05
C LYS A 420 -7.48 -23.16 25.59
N LYS A 421 -7.86 -24.33 25.10
CA LYS A 421 -7.80 -24.61 23.66
C LYS A 421 -8.70 -23.61 22.94
N GLY A 422 -8.17 -22.99 21.88
CA GLY A 422 -8.89 -21.99 21.11
C GLY A 422 -8.64 -20.55 21.57
N ASP A 423 -7.87 -20.33 22.62
CA ASP A 423 -7.52 -18.98 23.04
C ASP A 423 -6.57 -18.30 22.05
N TYR A 424 -6.81 -17.02 21.84
CA TYR A 424 -5.97 -16.14 21.03
C TYR A 424 -6.04 -14.69 21.53
N LEU A 425 -5.01 -13.93 21.19
CA LEU A 425 -4.99 -12.48 21.36
C LEU A 425 -5.77 -11.82 20.21
N ALA A 426 -6.78 -11.03 20.57
CA ALA A 426 -7.54 -10.20 19.67
C ALA A 426 -7.10 -8.73 19.79
N ILE A 427 -7.38 -7.94 18.75
CA ILE A 427 -7.28 -6.48 18.76
C ILE A 427 -8.63 -5.88 18.38
N LYS A 428 -9.07 -4.87 19.15
CA LYS A 428 -10.17 -3.96 18.80
C LYS A 428 -9.59 -2.62 18.41
N ASP A 429 -9.87 -2.20 17.17
CA ASP A 429 -9.43 -0.90 16.64
C ASP A 429 -10.26 0.27 17.21
N PHE A 430 -9.93 1.49 16.79
CA PHE A 430 -10.62 2.70 17.25
C PHE A 430 -12.02 2.90 16.63
N ASP A 431 -12.34 2.18 15.55
CA ASP A 431 -13.67 2.17 14.93
C ASP A 431 -14.56 1.06 15.54
N GLY A 432 -14.01 0.29 16.50
CA GLY A 432 -14.72 -0.76 17.23
C GLY A 432 -14.66 -2.14 16.58
N ASN A 433 -13.93 -2.30 15.47
CA ASN A 433 -13.80 -3.59 14.78
C ASN A 433 -12.80 -4.48 15.51
N GLU A 434 -13.18 -5.74 15.69
CA GLU A 434 -12.33 -6.77 16.29
C GLU A 434 -11.67 -7.61 15.20
N SER A 435 -10.41 -8.00 15.42
CA SER A 435 -9.71 -8.93 14.53
C SER A 435 -8.72 -9.80 15.29
N PHE A 436 -8.40 -10.95 14.70
CA PHE A 436 -7.36 -11.83 15.19
C PHE A 436 -5.99 -11.12 15.18
N ALA A 437 -5.28 -11.14 16.31
CA ALA A 437 -3.93 -10.58 16.41
C ALA A 437 -2.86 -11.67 16.45
N SER A 438 -2.97 -12.64 17.35
CA SER A 438 -2.00 -13.74 17.47
C SER A 438 -2.50 -14.92 18.29
N ARG A 439 -2.12 -16.13 17.88
CA ARG A 439 -2.25 -17.36 18.68
C ARG A 439 -0.94 -17.76 19.35
N ALA A 440 0.18 -17.12 19.01
CA ALA A 440 1.49 -17.50 19.55
C ALA A 440 1.50 -17.35 21.07
N LEU A 441 1.59 -18.48 21.78
CA LEU A 441 1.62 -18.60 23.23
C LEU A 441 3.00 -19.12 23.65
N ASP A 442 3.67 -18.43 24.56
CA ASP A 442 4.96 -18.86 25.10
C ASP A 442 4.82 -19.80 26.32
N ASN A 443 5.95 -20.29 26.83
CA ASN A 443 5.99 -21.19 28.00
C ASN A 443 5.52 -20.52 29.31
N ASN A 444 5.44 -19.19 29.34
CA ASN A 444 4.95 -18.40 30.46
C ASN A 444 3.49 -17.97 30.26
N ASN A 445 2.80 -18.58 29.30
CA ASN A 445 1.41 -18.32 28.93
C ASN A 445 1.14 -16.90 28.40
N TYR A 446 2.12 -16.22 27.82
CA TYR A 446 1.89 -14.94 27.15
C TYR A 446 1.53 -15.14 25.69
N HIS A 447 0.40 -14.56 25.27
CA HIS A 447 0.15 -14.35 23.85
C HIS A 447 0.90 -13.13 23.36
N THR A 448 1.67 -13.26 22.28
CA THR A 448 2.51 -12.16 21.75
C THR A 448 2.18 -11.82 20.30
N VAL A 449 2.06 -10.52 19.99
CA VAL A 449 1.89 -10.01 18.62
C VAL A 449 2.91 -8.91 18.30
N LYS A 450 3.38 -8.88 17.04
CA LYS A 450 4.11 -7.75 16.45
C LYS A 450 3.17 -6.95 15.55
N THR A 451 2.97 -5.68 15.85
CA THR A 451 1.87 -4.90 15.25
C THR A 451 2.25 -3.43 15.03
N LYS A 452 1.62 -2.81 14.03
CA LYS A 452 1.64 -1.34 13.81
C LYS A 452 0.31 -0.67 14.18
N SER A 453 -0.56 -1.40 14.88
CA SER A 453 -1.89 -0.93 15.26
C SER A 453 -1.92 -0.65 16.75
N LEU A 454 -2.42 0.53 17.10
CA LEU A 454 -2.83 0.85 18.47
C LEU A 454 -4.30 0.47 18.63
N GLY A 455 -4.75 0.27 19.87
CA GLY A 455 -6.10 -0.23 20.15
C GLY A 455 -6.19 -0.97 21.48
N THR A 456 -7.25 -1.75 21.63
CA THR A 456 -7.46 -2.61 22.81
C THR A 456 -7.08 -4.03 22.48
N TYR A 457 -6.17 -4.62 23.26
CA TYR A 457 -5.72 -6.00 23.14
C TYR A 457 -6.27 -6.82 24.28
N PHE A 458 -6.85 -7.98 23.98
CA PHE A 458 -7.56 -8.82 24.94
C PHE A 458 -7.58 -10.28 24.48
N ILE A 459 -7.79 -11.21 25.41
CA ILE A 459 -7.90 -12.64 25.08
C ILE A 459 -9.34 -12.97 24.69
N LYS A 460 -9.52 -13.62 23.55
CA LYS A 460 -10.77 -14.28 23.14
C LYS A 460 -10.55 -15.79 23.06
N ASN A 461 -11.65 -16.53 23.12
CA ASN A 461 -11.67 -17.96 22.85
C ASN A 461 -12.56 -18.22 21.65
N ASP A 462 -12.06 -19.02 20.71
CA ASP A 462 -12.84 -19.59 19.62
C ASP A 462 -12.72 -21.11 19.69
N SER A 463 -13.86 -21.75 19.95
CA SER A 463 -13.98 -23.20 20.10
C SER A 463 -14.76 -23.87 18.96
N VAL A 464 -15.23 -23.08 17.99
CA VAL A 464 -16.07 -23.56 16.89
C VAL A 464 -15.16 -23.98 15.75
N SER A 465 -15.38 -25.17 15.20
CA SER A 465 -14.58 -25.61 14.04
C SER A 465 -15.16 -25.07 12.74
N PRO A 466 -14.30 -24.75 11.73
CA PRO A 466 -14.76 -24.23 10.45
C PRO A 466 -15.81 -25.11 9.77
N GLU A 467 -16.75 -24.51 9.09
CA GLU A 467 -17.75 -25.25 8.33
C GLU A 467 -17.29 -25.55 6.91
N ILE A 468 -17.56 -26.78 6.44
CA ILE A 468 -17.30 -27.24 5.07
C ILE A 468 -18.62 -27.64 4.41
N ARG A 469 -18.94 -27.03 3.26
CA ARG A 469 -20.13 -27.34 2.43
C ARG A 469 -19.77 -27.48 0.95
N LEU A 470 -20.28 -28.52 0.28
CA LEU A 470 -20.16 -28.61 -1.17
C LEU A 470 -20.99 -27.51 -1.83
N HIS A 471 -20.48 -26.87 -2.90
CA HIS A 471 -21.15 -25.75 -3.54
C HIS A 471 -21.78 -26.12 -4.88
N ASN A 472 -21.00 -26.63 -5.84
CA ASN A 472 -21.47 -26.87 -7.21
C ASN A 472 -21.61 -28.36 -7.56
N PHE A 473 -21.58 -29.26 -6.58
CA PHE A 473 -21.82 -30.69 -6.72
C PHE A 473 -22.33 -31.26 -5.38
N LYS A 474 -22.92 -32.46 -5.41
CA LYS A 474 -23.43 -33.14 -4.21
C LYS A 474 -22.57 -34.36 -3.84
N ASN A 475 -22.75 -34.88 -2.63
CA ASN A 475 -22.16 -36.17 -2.28
C ASN A 475 -22.80 -37.28 -3.13
N LYS A 476 -21.98 -38.17 -3.68
CA LYS A 476 -22.34 -39.24 -4.64
C LYS A 476 -22.87 -38.72 -5.99
N ASP A 477 -22.50 -37.50 -6.38
CA ASP A 477 -22.90 -36.88 -7.65
C ASP A 477 -22.03 -37.36 -8.83
N TRP A 478 -22.61 -37.41 -10.04
CA TRP A 478 -21.89 -37.67 -11.29
C TRP A 478 -21.46 -36.35 -11.91
N ILE A 479 -20.15 -36.07 -11.89
CA ILE A 479 -19.60 -34.77 -12.29
C ILE A 479 -18.76 -34.84 -13.58
N THR A 480 -18.99 -35.86 -14.42
CA THR A 480 -18.26 -36.09 -15.69
C THR A 480 -18.12 -34.82 -16.53
N ASN A 481 -19.20 -34.05 -16.67
CA ASN A 481 -19.23 -32.83 -17.51
C ASN A 481 -18.67 -31.57 -16.81
N LYS A 482 -18.29 -31.64 -15.52
CA LYS A 482 -17.75 -30.47 -14.80
C LYS A 482 -16.23 -30.39 -14.98
N LYS A 483 -15.77 -29.20 -15.39
CA LYS A 483 -14.34 -28.84 -15.44
C LYS A 483 -13.78 -28.33 -14.11
N ILE A 484 -14.65 -27.96 -13.18
CA ILE A 484 -14.29 -27.33 -11.91
C ILE A 484 -15.24 -27.78 -10.80
N ILE A 485 -14.69 -28.03 -9.62
CA ILE A 485 -15.44 -28.28 -8.39
C ILE A 485 -15.18 -27.17 -7.37
N ARG A 486 -16.20 -26.87 -6.55
CA ARG A 486 -16.22 -25.77 -5.60
C ARG A 486 -16.77 -26.21 -4.26
N ILE A 487 -16.16 -25.72 -3.19
CA ILE A 487 -16.46 -26.06 -1.80
C ILE A 487 -16.43 -24.75 -1.01
N LYS A 488 -17.51 -24.46 -0.27
CA LYS A 488 -17.54 -23.37 0.69
C LYS A 488 -16.83 -23.77 1.97
N ILE A 489 -15.98 -22.88 2.46
CA ILE A 489 -15.33 -23.00 3.76
C ILE A 489 -15.61 -21.72 4.55
N PHE A 490 -16.04 -21.84 5.80
CA PHE A 490 -16.50 -20.70 6.58
C PHE A 490 -16.03 -20.80 8.02
N ASP A 491 -15.71 -19.66 8.61
CA ASP A 491 -15.36 -19.49 10.00
C ASP A 491 -15.92 -18.14 10.48
N GLU A 492 -16.58 -18.14 11.64
CA GLU A 492 -17.29 -16.97 12.16
C GLU A 492 -16.39 -16.04 13.00
N ASP A 493 -15.29 -16.57 13.56
CA ASP A 493 -14.54 -15.91 14.63
C ASP A 493 -13.10 -15.56 14.23
N SER A 494 -12.19 -16.55 14.23
CA SER A 494 -10.76 -16.30 14.11
C SER A 494 -10.26 -16.26 12.67
N GLY A 495 -11.08 -16.72 11.72
CA GLY A 495 -10.80 -16.80 10.30
C GLY A 495 -10.06 -18.09 9.90
N ILE A 496 -9.98 -18.33 8.60
CA ILE A 496 -9.33 -19.53 8.05
C ILE A 496 -7.82 -19.37 8.02
N LYS A 497 -7.10 -20.28 8.68
CA LYS A 497 -5.63 -20.34 8.68
C LYS A 497 -5.07 -21.14 7.53
N LYS A 498 -5.60 -22.34 7.29
CA LYS A 498 -5.17 -23.22 6.20
C LYS A 498 -6.22 -24.25 5.85
N TYR A 499 -6.06 -24.82 4.67
CA TYR A 499 -6.86 -25.93 4.17
C TYR A 499 -5.94 -26.98 3.54
N ASP A 500 -6.41 -28.22 3.51
CA ASP A 500 -5.77 -29.35 2.85
C ASP A 500 -6.87 -30.15 2.17
N VAL A 501 -6.74 -30.37 0.86
CA VAL A 501 -7.73 -31.13 0.09
C VAL A 501 -7.04 -32.27 -0.64
N LYS A 502 -7.53 -33.48 -0.41
CA LYS A 502 -7.05 -34.68 -1.09
C LYS A 502 -8.16 -35.29 -1.93
N ILE A 503 -7.80 -35.79 -3.11
CA ILE A 503 -8.66 -36.66 -3.90
C ILE A 503 -7.91 -37.97 -4.11
N ASN A 504 -8.54 -39.09 -3.73
CA ASN A 504 -7.94 -40.42 -3.77
C ASN A 504 -6.57 -40.47 -3.05
N ASP A 505 -6.52 -39.91 -1.84
CA ASP A 505 -5.34 -39.81 -0.98
C ASP A 505 -4.19 -38.93 -1.54
N LYS A 506 -4.39 -38.26 -2.68
CA LYS A 506 -3.43 -37.34 -3.29
C LYS A 506 -3.84 -35.89 -3.05
N TRP A 507 -2.90 -35.06 -2.59
CA TRP A 507 -3.12 -33.63 -2.42
C TRP A 507 -3.44 -32.96 -3.75
N MET A 508 -4.47 -32.12 -3.79
CA MET A 508 -4.90 -31.39 -4.98
C MET A 508 -4.78 -29.89 -4.77
N LEU A 509 -4.37 -29.18 -5.83
CA LEU A 509 -4.17 -27.73 -5.84
C LEU A 509 -5.51 -26.97 -5.86
N PHE A 510 -6.24 -27.01 -4.75
CA PHE A 510 -7.38 -26.12 -4.56
C PHE A 510 -6.87 -24.68 -4.37
N GLU A 511 -7.50 -23.72 -5.05
CA GLU A 511 -7.28 -22.30 -4.86
C GLU A 511 -8.35 -21.75 -3.90
N TYR A 512 -7.98 -20.84 -2.99
CA TYR A 512 -8.91 -20.19 -2.08
C TYR A 512 -9.20 -18.74 -2.50
N GLU A 513 -10.47 -18.47 -2.83
CA GLU A 513 -11.03 -17.14 -3.05
C GLU A 513 -11.68 -16.65 -1.75
N TYR A 514 -10.87 -15.99 -0.93
CA TYR A 514 -11.28 -15.54 0.41
C TYR A 514 -12.46 -14.57 0.38
N LYS A 515 -12.61 -13.75 -0.68
CA LYS A 515 -13.75 -12.83 -0.81
C LYS A 515 -15.08 -13.55 -0.99
N LYS A 516 -15.05 -14.83 -1.35
CA LYS A 516 -16.24 -15.68 -1.57
C LYS A 516 -16.30 -16.87 -0.61
N ASN A 517 -15.36 -16.98 0.33
CA ASN A 517 -15.26 -18.11 1.25
C ASN A 517 -15.31 -19.46 0.50
N GLU A 518 -14.57 -19.56 -0.62
CA GLU A 518 -14.68 -20.66 -1.57
C GLU A 518 -13.33 -21.23 -1.98
N LEU A 519 -13.18 -22.54 -1.79
CA LEU A 519 -12.15 -23.35 -2.42
C LEU A 519 -12.65 -23.82 -3.79
N PHE A 520 -11.79 -23.76 -4.81
CA PHE A 520 -12.09 -24.33 -6.10
C PHE A 520 -10.90 -25.09 -6.69
N TYR A 521 -11.20 -26.15 -7.45
CA TYR A 521 -10.20 -26.92 -8.18
C TYR A 521 -10.64 -27.11 -9.61
N ILE A 522 -9.80 -26.67 -10.54
CA ILE A 522 -9.95 -26.92 -11.97
C ILE A 522 -9.16 -28.20 -12.25
N PHE A 523 -9.84 -29.25 -12.74
CA PHE A 523 -9.20 -30.54 -13.01
C PHE A 523 -8.02 -30.35 -13.98
N ASP A 524 -6.85 -30.84 -13.58
CA ASP A 524 -5.61 -30.76 -14.35
C ASP A 524 -4.95 -32.15 -14.49
N SER A 525 -3.76 -32.18 -15.07
CA SER A 525 -3.04 -33.42 -15.37
C SER A 525 -2.58 -34.20 -14.13
N TYR A 526 -2.62 -33.60 -12.93
CA TYR A 526 -2.25 -34.29 -11.68
C TYR A 526 -3.42 -35.06 -11.06
N PHE A 527 -4.64 -34.82 -11.54
CA PHE A 527 -5.81 -35.57 -11.13
C PHE A 527 -5.88 -36.92 -11.84
N GLU A 528 -5.83 -37.99 -11.06
CA GLU A 528 -6.03 -39.35 -11.54
C GLU A 528 -7.51 -39.71 -11.51
N ASN A 529 -8.12 -39.70 -12.70
CA ASN A 529 -9.53 -40.00 -12.84
C ASN A 529 -9.82 -41.47 -12.55
N LYS A 530 -10.64 -41.71 -11.52
CA LYS A 530 -11.28 -43.00 -11.27
C LYS A 530 -12.79 -42.84 -11.45
N THR A 531 -13.50 -43.91 -11.79
CA THR A 531 -14.97 -43.87 -11.86
C THR A 531 -15.58 -43.37 -10.56
N GLN A 532 -15.04 -43.80 -9.41
CA GLN A 532 -15.39 -43.31 -8.08
C GLN A 532 -14.19 -42.63 -7.44
N ASN A 533 -14.37 -41.38 -7.00
CA ASN A 533 -13.32 -40.59 -6.36
C ASN A 533 -13.73 -40.18 -4.94
N LEU A 534 -12.83 -40.37 -3.98
CA LEU A 534 -12.99 -39.92 -2.60
C LEU A 534 -12.30 -38.57 -2.43
N ILE A 535 -13.03 -37.54 -1.99
CA ILE A 535 -12.47 -36.25 -1.62
C ILE A 535 -12.50 -36.07 -0.10
N GLU A 536 -11.35 -35.73 0.47
CA GLU A 536 -11.17 -35.39 1.88
C GLU A 536 -10.77 -33.91 1.96
N VAL A 537 -11.59 -33.10 2.65
CA VAL A 537 -11.37 -31.67 2.83
C VAL A 537 -11.11 -31.44 4.31
N THR A 538 -9.95 -30.90 4.65
CA THR A 538 -9.60 -30.47 6.00
C THR A 538 -9.38 -28.96 6.03
N VAL A 539 -9.99 -28.28 6.99
CA VAL A 539 -9.87 -26.84 7.19
C VAL A 539 -9.50 -26.57 8.65
N GLU A 540 -8.53 -25.68 8.87
CA GLU A 540 -8.07 -25.23 10.19
C GLU A 540 -8.25 -23.71 10.28
N ASP A 541 -8.85 -23.23 11.38
CA ASP A 541 -8.95 -21.80 11.69
C ASP A 541 -7.67 -21.24 12.36
N MET A 542 -7.65 -19.94 12.63
CA MET A 542 -6.52 -19.27 13.27
C MET A 542 -6.35 -19.67 14.75
N SER A 543 -7.42 -20.10 15.40
CA SER A 543 -7.48 -20.63 16.78
C SER A 543 -7.07 -22.10 16.91
N GLY A 544 -6.84 -22.80 15.79
CA GLY A 544 -6.45 -24.20 15.72
C GLY A 544 -7.58 -25.23 15.77
N ASN A 545 -8.86 -24.84 15.68
CA ASN A 545 -9.93 -25.83 15.50
C ASN A 545 -9.94 -26.34 14.06
N LYS A 546 -10.44 -27.57 13.89
CA LYS A 546 -10.31 -28.33 12.65
C LYS A 546 -11.59 -29.06 12.30
N SER A 547 -11.95 -28.97 11.04
CA SER A 547 -13.01 -29.79 10.45
C SER A 547 -12.44 -30.62 9.31
N THR A 548 -12.75 -31.91 9.30
CA THR A 548 -12.46 -32.80 8.18
C THR A 548 -13.76 -33.43 7.69
N LYS A 549 -14.08 -33.27 6.40
CA LYS A 549 -15.24 -33.92 5.76
C LYS A 549 -14.80 -34.76 4.57
N LYS A 550 -15.45 -35.92 4.42
CA LYS A 550 -15.24 -36.84 3.32
C LYS A 550 -16.49 -36.90 2.45
N TYR A 551 -16.30 -36.82 1.14
CA TYR A 551 -17.37 -36.96 0.16
C TYR A 551 -16.92 -37.87 -0.98
N THR A 552 -17.88 -38.40 -1.72
CA THR A 552 -17.62 -39.18 -2.93
C THR A 552 -18.21 -38.47 -4.13
N PHE A 553 -17.54 -38.50 -5.27
CA PHE A 553 -18.10 -38.11 -6.55
C PHE A 553 -17.69 -39.11 -7.63
N PHE A 554 -18.48 -39.19 -8.69
CA PHE A 554 -18.23 -40.07 -9.83
C PHE A 554 -17.83 -39.26 -11.06
N LYS A 555 -16.83 -39.74 -11.82
CA LYS A 555 -16.35 -39.10 -13.05
C LYS A 555 -15.81 -40.16 -14.00
N ASN A 556 -16.28 -40.11 -15.26
CA ASN A 556 -15.77 -40.94 -16.35
C ASN A 556 -14.74 -40.21 -17.19
#